data_AF-A0A6V7K7Q0-F1
#
_entry.id   AF-A0A6V7K7Q0-F1
#
_cell.length_a   1.000
_cell.length_b   1.000
_cell.length_c   1.000
_cell.angle_alpha   90.00
_cell.angle_beta   90.00
_cell.angle_gamma   90.00
#
_symmetry.space_group_name_H-M   'P 1'
#
loop_
_entity.id
_entity.type
_entity.pdbx_description
1 polymer ?
#
loop_
_entity_poly.entity_id
_entity_poly.type
_entity_poly.pdbx_seq_one_letter_code
_entity_poly.pdbx_strand_id
1 'polypeptide(L)'
;EPTLRNFVRTLPDLLLQDNIHQNTIHMLNRAVLQHGSWIRTELAKKQNEILENARKIAIFGSDNEKESRLMICNLLHFLDGQIYF
;
A
#
# COMPACT_ATOMS: atom_id res chain seq x y z
N GLU A 1 -0.03 8.05 -19.23
CA GLU A 1 -0.42 9.39 -18.76
C GLU A 1 0.47 9.86 -17.61
N PRO A 2 0.92 11.12 -17.58
CA PRO A 2 1.80 11.67 -16.54
C PRO A 2 1.13 11.76 -15.15
N THR A 3 -0.21 11.76 -15.10
CA THR A 3 -1.03 11.79 -13.87
C THR A 3 -0.84 10.54 -13.02
N LEU A 4 -0.98 9.35 -13.61
CA LEU A 4 -0.70 8.08 -12.94
C LEU A 4 0.76 8.03 -12.45
N ARG A 5 1.68 8.61 -13.23
CA ARG A 5 3.10 8.59 -12.91
C ARG A 5 3.46 9.46 -11.70
N ASN A 6 2.77 10.57 -11.54
CA ASN A 6 2.94 11.42 -10.37
C ASN A 6 2.23 10.83 -9.16
N PHE A 7 1.04 10.25 -9.35
CA PHE A 7 0.30 9.57 -8.29
C PHE A 7 1.10 8.41 -7.67
N VAL A 8 1.69 7.56 -8.50
CA VAL A 8 2.44 6.40 -8.00
C VAL A 8 3.69 6.81 -7.22
N ARG A 9 4.33 7.93 -7.57
CA ARG A 9 5.44 8.50 -6.80
C ARG A 9 5.03 8.97 -5.41
N THR A 10 3.77 9.37 -5.24
CA THR A 10 3.22 9.78 -3.93
C THR A 10 2.73 8.61 -3.07
N LEU A 11 2.68 7.38 -3.61
CA LEU A 11 2.15 6.22 -2.88
C LEU A 11 2.94 5.84 -1.64
N PRO A 12 4.28 5.83 -1.65
CA PRO A 12 5.04 5.58 -0.44
C PRO A 12 4.68 6.59 0.65
N ASP A 13 4.63 7.88 0.30
CA ASP A 13 4.33 8.94 1.27
C ASP A 13 2.89 8.85 1.80
N LEU A 14 1.94 8.45 0.95
CA LEU A 14 0.55 8.20 1.35
C LEU A 14 0.44 7.06 2.37
N LEU A 15 1.22 5.99 2.19
CA LEU A 15 1.27 4.86 3.12
C LEU A 15 2.07 5.14 4.40
N LEU A 16 2.81 6.26 4.43
CA LEU A 16 3.56 6.74 5.59
C LEU A 16 2.83 7.83 6.38
N GLN A 17 1.63 8.24 5.95
CA GLN A 17 0.80 9.14 6.73
C GLN A 17 0.34 8.48 8.03
N ASP A 18 -0.03 9.31 9.02
CA ASP A 18 -0.55 8.83 10.31
C ASP A 18 -1.91 8.15 10.18
N ASN A 19 -2.63 8.42 9.09
CA ASN A 19 -3.92 7.84 8.82
C ASN A 19 -4.17 7.59 7.34
N ILE A 20 -5.07 6.65 7.06
CA ILE A 20 -5.52 6.32 5.71
C ILE A 20 -6.97 5.83 5.73
N HIS A 21 -7.73 6.13 4.67
CA HIS A 21 -9.05 5.55 4.49
C HIS A 21 -8.96 4.15 3.87
N GLN A 22 -9.80 3.22 4.34
CA GLN A 22 -9.87 1.87 3.76
C GLN A 22 -10.09 1.89 2.24
N ASN A 23 -10.95 2.79 1.73
CA ASN A 23 -11.20 2.92 0.30
C ASN A 23 -9.93 3.23 -0.50
N THR A 24 -9.02 4.03 0.07
CA THR A 24 -7.72 4.29 -0.54
C THR A 24 -6.90 3.01 -0.62
N ILE A 25 -6.82 2.22 0.44
CA ILE A 25 -6.09 0.93 0.45
C ILE A 25 -6.62 -0.02 -0.65
N HIS A 26 -7.94 -0.11 -0.82
CA HIS A 26 -8.58 -0.90 -1.89
C HIS A 26 -8.20 -0.42 -3.29
N MET A 27 -8.24 0.90 -3.51
CA MET A 27 -7.82 1.48 -4.78
C MET A 27 -6.35 1.19 -5.09
N LEU A 28 -5.47 1.26 -4.07
CA LEU A 28 -4.05 0.93 -4.23
C LEU A 28 -3.83 -0.52 -4.60
N ASN A 29 -4.51 -1.46 -3.93
CA ASN A 29 -4.41 -2.87 -4.27
C ASN A 29 -4.82 -3.15 -5.71
N ARG A 30 -5.93 -2.54 -6.15
CA ARG A 30 -6.38 -2.66 -7.55
C ARG A 30 -5.37 -2.06 -8.53
N ALA A 31 -4.79 -0.90 -8.23
CA ALA A 31 -3.80 -0.26 -9.08
C ALA A 31 -2.52 -1.10 -9.20
N VAL A 32 -2.05 -1.69 -8.10
CA VAL A 32 -0.90 -2.60 -8.09
C VAL A 32 -1.18 -3.87 -8.91
N LEU A 33 -2.39 -4.41 -8.89
CA LEU A 33 -2.75 -5.54 -9.74
C LEU A 33 -2.69 -5.20 -11.23
N GLN A 34 -3.04 -3.96 -11.61
CA GLN A 34 -3.10 -3.53 -13.00
C GLN A 34 -1.77 -3.01 -13.57
N HIS A 35 -0.91 -2.43 -12.73
CA HIS A 35 0.31 -1.73 -13.16
C HIS A 35 1.55 -2.16 -12.36
N GLY A 36 1.56 -3.41 -11.91
CA GLY A 36 2.33 -3.89 -10.77
C GLY A 36 3.83 -3.65 -10.78
N SER A 37 4.54 -3.83 -11.90
CA SER A 37 6.02 -3.80 -11.85
C SER A 37 6.57 -2.45 -11.38
N TRP A 38 6.03 -1.35 -11.91
CA TRP A 38 6.55 -0.02 -11.61
C TRP A 38 6.10 0.51 -10.26
N ILE A 39 4.83 0.28 -9.88
CA ILE A 39 4.32 0.67 -8.56
C ILE A 39 5.12 -0.04 -7.46
N ARG A 40 5.41 -1.33 -7.67
CA ARG A 40 6.23 -2.12 -6.74
C ARG A 40 7.63 -1.54 -6.60
N THR A 41 8.28 -1.10 -7.68
CA THR A 41 9.61 -0.46 -7.59
C THR A 41 9.59 0.80 -6.74
N GLU A 42 8.53 1.62 -6.84
CA GLU A 42 8.43 2.83 -6.01
C GLU A 42 8.14 2.50 -4.54
N LEU A 43 7.26 1.54 -4.26
CA LEU A 43 6.96 1.09 -2.90
C LEU A 43 8.17 0.42 -2.22
N ALA A 44 8.97 -0.33 -2.97
CA ALA A 44 10.18 -1.00 -2.46
C ALA A 44 11.21 -0.01 -1.88
N LYS A 45 11.25 1.24 -2.37
CA LYS A 45 12.17 2.28 -1.87
C LYS A 45 11.97 2.61 -0.39
N LYS A 46 10.75 2.43 0.13
CA LYS A 46 10.39 2.71 1.53
C LYS A 46 9.74 1.51 2.21
N GLN A 47 10.03 0.29 1.74
CA GLN A 47 9.36 -0.94 2.20
C GLN A 47 9.37 -1.09 3.73
N ASN A 48 10.52 -0.93 4.37
CA ASN A 48 10.64 -1.09 5.82
C ASN A 48 9.81 -0.04 6.58
N GLU A 49 9.88 1.22 6.15
CA GLU A 49 9.11 2.31 6.75
C GLU A 49 7.59 2.06 6.62
N ILE A 50 7.15 1.59 5.45
CA ILE A 50 5.73 1.28 5.21
C ILE A 50 5.30 0.08 6.05
N LEU A 51 6.11 -0.97 6.19
CA LEU A 51 5.79 -2.12 7.05
C LEU A 51 5.70 -1.74 8.53
N GLU A 52 6.59 -0.89 9.00
CA GLU A 52 6.52 -0.34 10.35
C GLU A 52 5.28 0.54 10.52
N ASN A 53 4.97 1.39 9.54
CA ASN A 53 3.80 2.25 9.60
C ASN A 53 2.49 1.46 9.51
N ALA A 54 2.43 0.38 8.73
CA ALA A 54 1.26 -0.49 8.61
C ALA A 54 0.79 -1.07 9.95
N ARG A 55 1.68 -1.17 10.95
CA ARG A 55 1.35 -1.62 12.31
C ARG A 55 0.67 -0.55 13.16
N LYS A 56 0.88 0.74 12.87
CA LYS A 56 0.46 1.87 13.70
C LYS A 56 -0.49 2.87 13.01
N ILE A 57 -0.55 2.86 11.69
CA ILE A 57 -1.39 3.77 10.90
C ILE A 57 -2.86 3.63 11.33
N ALA A 58 -3.54 4.75 11.53
CA ALA A 58 -4.98 4.77 11.80
C ALA A 58 -5.75 4.49 10.50
N ILE A 59 -6.69 3.55 10.53
CA ILE A 59 -7.44 3.16 9.34
C ILE A 59 -8.91 3.57 9.51
N PHE A 60 -9.35 4.56 8.74
CA PHE A 60 -10.71 5.08 8.81
C PHE A 60 -11.66 4.36 7.85
N GLY A 61 -12.90 4.19 8.31
CA GLY A 61 -13.96 3.55 7.53
C GLY A 61 -13.72 2.06 7.31
N SER A 62 -12.97 1.42 8.21
CA SER A 62 -12.73 -0.02 8.17
C SER A 62 -13.61 -0.76 9.15
N ASP A 63 -14.39 -1.72 8.64
CA ASP A 63 -15.13 -2.66 9.47
C ASP A 63 -14.20 -3.74 10.06
N ASN A 64 -13.01 -3.93 9.45
CA ASN A 64 -12.00 -4.90 9.84
C ASN A 64 -10.59 -4.35 9.59
N GLU A 65 -10.03 -3.66 10.60
CA GLU A 65 -8.70 -3.06 10.48
C GLU A 65 -7.60 -4.10 10.18
N LYS A 66 -7.73 -5.33 10.71
CA LYS A 66 -6.73 -6.38 10.49
C LYS A 66 -6.61 -6.71 9.00
N GLU A 67 -7.73 -6.82 8.32
CA GLU A 67 -7.77 -7.08 6.87
C GLU A 67 -7.17 -5.92 6.09
N SER A 68 -7.48 -4.68 6.47
CA SER A 68 -6.90 -3.49 5.84
C SER A 68 -5.38 -3.42 6.02
N ARG A 69 -4.86 -3.80 7.19
CA ARG A 69 -3.41 -3.91 7.43
C ARG A 69 -2.77 -4.99 6.58
N LEU A 70 -3.41 -6.17 6.46
CA LEU A 70 -2.96 -7.24 5.57
C LEU A 70 -2.92 -6.77 4.11
N MET A 71 -3.92 -6.00 3.68
CA MET A 71 -3.93 -5.40 2.35
C MET A 71 -2.74 -4.47 2.11
N ILE A 72 -2.34 -3.65 3.11
CA ILE A 72 -1.14 -2.81 3.01
C ILE A 72 0.12 -3.67 2.92
N CYS A 73 0.25 -4.69 3.77
CA CYS A 73 1.37 -5.64 3.70
C CYS A 73 1.43 -6.33 2.33
N ASN A 74 0.28 -6.75 1.78
CA ASN A 74 0.16 -7.39 0.47
C ASN A 74 0.58 -6.50 -0.71
N LEU A 75 0.51 -5.15 -0.58
CA LEU A 75 1.10 -4.24 -1.57
C LEU A 75 2.62 -4.43 -1.70
N LEU A 76 3.27 -4.85 -0.61
CA LEU A 76 4.72 -5.05 -0.50
C LEU A 76 5.13 -6.52 -0.62
N HIS A 77 4.22 -7.45 -0.31
CA HIS A 77 4.52 -8.87 -0.10
C HIS A 77 4.79 -9.71 -1.36
N PHE A 78 5.03 -9.07 -2.50
CA PHE A 78 5.38 -9.80 -3.73
C PHE A 78 6.89 -9.97 -3.96
N LEU A 79 7.74 -9.44 -3.07
CA LEU A 79 9.19 -9.61 -3.17
C LEU A 79 9.69 -10.98 -2.64
N ASP A 80 8.87 -11.72 -1.89
CA ASP A 80 9.24 -13.03 -1.30
C ASP A 80 8.33 -14.21 -1.70
N GLY A 81 7.34 -14.01 -2.58
CA GLY A 81 6.48 -15.10 -3.07
C GLY A 81 5.55 -15.74 -2.01
N GLN A 82 5.39 -15.11 -0.84
CA GLN A 82 4.55 -15.59 0.25
C GLN A 82 3.25 -14.78 0.32
N ILE A 83 2.11 -15.41 0.07
CA ILE A 83 0.80 -14.80 0.28
C ILE A 83 0.42 -15.01 1.75
N TYR A 84 0.16 -13.93 2.49
CA TYR A 84 -0.35 -14.03 3.85
C TYR A 84 -1.88 -14.04 3.81
N PHE A 85 -2.46 -15.18 4.18
CA PHE A 85 -3.90 -15.40 4.36
C PHE A 85 -4.32 -15.13 5.80
#